data_AF-A0A3C0S4N3-F1
#
_entry.id   AF-A0A3C0S4N3-F1
#
_cell.length_a   1.000
_cell.length_b   1.000
_cell.length_c   1.000
_cell.angle_alpha   90.00
_cell.angle_beta   90.00
_cell.angle_gamma   90.00
#
_symmetry.space_group_name_H-M   'P 1'
#
loop_
_entity.id
_entity.type
_entity.pdbx_description
1 polymer ?
#
loop_
_entity_poly.entity_id
_entity_poly.type
_entity_poly.pdbx_seq_one_letter_code
_entity_poly.pdbx_strand_id
1 'polypeptide(L)'
;TRHILMKINPGPAALERTKNKLDSIYKLVVDKKMDFYHAATNYSDAEESKFNGGMILNQEGSSRTTVIPMDGLEKSVFTAIDPLKPGEYSKPEQFTDKMGDVGYRFNYLKTRIPPHKANLDEDFTKIKEAAVQDKTNRNLSKWFDDKLKTTYINISDDFGQSEGLKKWKKQ
;
A
#
# COMPACT_ATOMS: atom_id res chain seq x y z
N THR A 1 13.00 4.25 -24.18
CA THR A 1 11.79 4.91 -24.74
C THR A 1 11.90 6.42 -24.53
N ARG A 2 11.71 7.24 -25.57
CA ARG A 2 11.70 8.70 -25.47
C ARG A 2 10.25 9.17 -25.52
N HIS A 3 9.80 9.99 -24.58
CA HIS A 3 8.47 10.59 -24.57
C HIS A 3 8.53 12.03 -24.05
N ILE A 4 7.59 12.87 -24.51
CA ILE A 4 7.38 14.23 -24.02
C ILE A 4 6.08 14.19 -23.21
N LEU A 5 6.16 14.55 -21.93
CA LEU A 5 4.99 14.72 -21.08
C LEU A 5 4.62 16.20 -21.04
N MET A 6 3.47 16.56 -21.59
CA MET A 6 2.87 17.88 -21.39
C MET A 6 1.77 17.76 -20.35
N LYS A 7 1.87 18.52 -19.26
CA LYS A 7 0.92 18.52 -18.15
C LYS A 7 0.16 19.84 -18.12
N ILE A 8 -1.17 19.78 -18.15
CA ILE A 8 -2.04 20.96 -18.05
C ILE A 8 -2.61 20.99 -16.64
N ASN A 9 -2.39 22.08 -15.92
CA ASN A 9 -3.02 22.29 -14.62
C ASN A 9 -4.46 22.80 -14.81
N PRO A 10 -5.44 22.27 -14.07
CA PRO A 10 -6.81 22.74 -14.16
C PRO A 10 -6.92 24.19 -13.69
N GLY A 11 -7.59 25.03 -14.48
CA GLY A 11 -7.89 26.41 -14.08
C GLY A 11 -8.90 26.48 -12.92
N PRO A 12 -9.02 27.64 -12.23
CA PRO A 12 -9.88 27.78 -11.05
C PRO A 12 -11.35 27.39 -11.29
N ALA A 13 -11.92 27.78 -12.43
CA ALA A 13 -13.30 27.44 -12.80
C ALA A 13 -13.50 25.92 -13.00
N ALA A 14 -12.47 25.19 -13.43
CA ALA A 14 -12.54 23.74 -13.54
C ALA A 14 -12.55 23.08 -12.15
N LEU A 15 -11.68 23.54 -11.24
CA LEU A 15 -11.66 23.07 -9.86
C LEU A 15 -12.99 23.31 -9.13
N GLU A 16 -13.60 24.47 -9.34
CA GLU A 16 -14.91 24.78 -8.76
C GLU A 16 -16.02 23.85 -9.28
N ARG A 17 -16.06 23.58 -10.59
CA ARG A 17 -17.01 22.60 -11.17
C ARG A 17 -16.79 21.20 -10.61
N THR A 18 -15.53 20.77 -10.48
CA THR A 18 -15.19 19.46 -9.91
C THR A 18 -15.64 19.36 -8.46
N LYS A 19 -15.42 20.41 -7.65
CA LYS A 19 -15.90 20.48 -6.27
C LYS A 19 -17.42 20.34 -6.20
N ASN A 20 -18.16 21.15 -6.95
CA ASN A 20 -19.63 21.12 -6.96
C ASN A 20 -20.19 19.76 -7.41
N LYS A 21 -19.53 19.13 -8.38
CA LYS A 21 -19.87 17.77 -8.83
C LYS A 21 -19.63 16.75 -7.70
N LEU A 22 -18.49 16.81 -7.03
CA LEU A 22 -18.17 15.91 -5.92
C LEU A 22 -19.12 16.10 -4.74
N ASP A 23 -19.47 17.34 -4.39
CA ASP A 23 -20.43 17.65 -3.33
C ASP A 23 -21.82 17.05 -3.62
N SER A 24 -22.23 17.07 -4.89
CA SER A 24 -23.48 16.45 -5.33
C SER A 24 -23.44 14.92 -5.19
N ILE A 25 -22.33 14.29 -5.58
CA ILE A 25 -22.11 12.84 -5.43
C ILE A 25 -22.07 12.46 -3.95
N TYR A 26 -21.34 13.20 -3.14
CA TYR A 26 -21.25 13.00 -1.69
C TYR A 26 -22.63 13.02 -1.04
N LYS A 27 -23.48 13.99 -1.39
CA LYS A 27 -24.86 14.06 -0.88
C LYS A 27 -25.68 12.82 -1.25
N LEU A 28 -25.57 12.33 -2.48
CA LEU A 28 -26.26 11.11 -2.89
C LEU A 28 -25.80 9.89 -2.08
N VAL A 29 -24.50 9.81 -1.78
CA VAL A 29 -23.93 8.71 -1.00
C VAL A 29 -24.36 8.77 0.47
N VAL A 30 -24.28 9.94 1.10
CA VAL A 30 -24.69 10.14 2.50
C VAL A 30 -26.20 9.97 2.67
N ASP A 31 -27.00 10.43 1.71
CA ASP A 31 -28.47 10.24 1.68
C ASP A 31 -28.86 8.77 1.35
N LYS A 32 -27.90 7.87 1.13
CA LYS A 32 -28.09 6.46 0.75
C LYS A 32 -28.88 6.27 -0.56
N LYS A 33 -28.88 7.27 -1.43
CA LYS A 33 -29.49 7.20 -2.78
C LYS A 33 -28.57 6.53 -3.81
N MET A 34 -27.29 6.42 -3.48
CA MET A 34 -26.26 5.74 -4.26
C MET A 34 -25.25 5.14 -3.29
N ASP A 35 -24.84 3.88 -3.46
CA ASP A 35 -23.77 3.35 -2.64
C ASP A 35 -22.39 3.84 -3.10
N PHE A 36 -21.39 3.72 -2.23
CA PHE A 36 -20.03 4.17 -2.52
C PHE A 36 -19.39 3.40 -3.69
N TYR A 37 -19.73 2.12 -3.88
CA TYR A 37 -19.20 1.30 -4.97
C TYR A 37 -19.62 1.87 -6.33
N HIS A 38 -20.91 2.14 -6.51
CA HIS A 38 -21.45 2.75 -7.72
C HIS A 38 -20.92 4.17 -7.91
N ALA A 39 -20.76 4.95 -6.83
CA ALA A 39 -20.16 6.27 -6.91
C ALA A 39 -18.71 6.18 -7.45
N ALA A 40 -17.90 5.27 -6.91
CA ALA A 40 -16.53 5.05 -7.35
C ALA A 40 -16.46 4.57 -8.80
N THR A 41 -17.25 3.55 -9.17
CA THR A 41 -17.22 2.98 -10.52
C THR A 41 -17.64 3.96 -11.60
N ASN A 42 -18.63 4.82 -11.33
CA ASN A 42 -19.18 5.73 -12.33
C ASN A 42 -18.51 7.12 -12.39
N TYR A 43 -17.88 7.56 -11.29
CA TYR A 43 -17.39 8.94 -11.18
C TYR A 43 -15.94 9.09 -10.74
N SER A 44 -15.27 8.02 -10.29
CA SER A 44 -13.85 8.10 -9.93
C SER A 44 -12.96 8.08 -11.16
N ASP A 45 -12.01 9.02 -11.21
CA ASP A 45 -10.94 9.06 -12.20
C ASP A 45 -9.75 8.15 -11.82
N ALA A 46 -9.80 7.50 -10.66
CA ALA A 46 -8.78 6.55 -10.19
C ALA A 46 -8.95 5.18 -10.87
N GLU A 47 -8.37 5.00 -12.06
CA GLU A 47 -8.47 3.79 -12.88
C GLU A 47 -8.11 2.50 -12.12
N GLU A 48 -7.14 2.57 -11.21
CA GLU A 48 -6.65 1.45 -10.43
C GLU A 48 -7.65 0.93 -9.39
N SER A 49 -8.65 1.74 -9.01
CA SER A 49 -9.62 1.40 -7.95
C SER A 49 -11.08 1.60 -8.35
N LYS A 50 -11.42 2.33 -9.43
CA LYS A 50 -12.83 2.60 -9.76
C LYS A 50 -13.66 1.31 -9.97
N PHE A 51 -13.07 0.29 -10.58
CA PHE A 51 -13.75 -0.99 -10.84
C PHE A 51 -13.74 -1.96 -9.66
N ASN A 52 -13.04 -1.65 -8.57
CA ASN A 52 -13.09 -2.42 -7.33
C ASN A 52 -13.90 -1.68 -6.23
N GLY A 53 -14.65 -0.64 -6.62
CA GLY A 53 -15.45 0.17 -5.71
C GLY A 53 -14.66 1.21 -4.92
N GLY A 54 -13.49 1.62 -5.41
CA GLY A 54 -12.62 2.58 -4.72
C GLY A 54 -11.83 1.97 -3.57
N MET A 55 -11.71 0.63 -3.51
CA MET A 55 -10.91 -0.07 -2.52
C MET A 55 -9.43 0.09 -2.85
N ILE A 56 -8.67 0.60 -1.88
CA ILE A 56 -7.22 0.72 -2.02
C ILE A 56 -6.60 -0.63 -1.63
N LEU A 57 -5.74 -1.14 -2.51
CA LEU A 57 -4.97 -2.34 -2.24
C LEU A 57 -3.69 -2.00 -1.49
N ASN A 58 -3.37 -2.79 -0.48
CA ASN A 58 -2.06 -2.79 0.13
C ASN A 58 -1.03 -3.24 -0.92
N GLN A 59 -0.05 -2.38 -1.19
CA GLN A 59 1.02 -2.65 -2.15
C GLN A 59 2.21 -3.39 -1.51
N GLU A 60 2.18 -3.58 -0.20
CA GLU A 60 3.22 -4.28 0.55
C GLU A 60 2.91 -5.77 0.71
N GLY A 61 3.97 -6.58 0.67
CA GLY A 61 3.87 -8.03 0.89
C GLY A 61 3.45 -8.85 -0.34
N SER A 62 3.38 -10.16 -0.15
CA SER A 62 2.97 -11.10 -1.20
C SER A 62 1.44 -11.26 -1.30
N SER A 63 0.70 -10.82 -0.28
CA SER A 63 -0.76 -10.92 -0.24
C SER A 63 -1.44 -9.61 -0.65
N ARG A 64 -2.31 -9.69 -1.66
CA ARG A 64 -3.14 -8.57 -2.15
C ARG A 64 -4.32 -8.32 -1.21
N THR A 65 -4.07 -7.62 -0.11
CA THR A 65 -5.11 -7.26 0.88
C THR A 65 -5.63 -5.84 0.64
N THR A 66 -6.81 -5.51 1.16
CA THR A 66 -7.35 -4.14 1.21
C THR A 66 -7.20 -3.49 2.58
N VAL A 67 -6.48 -4.17 3.49
CA VAL A 67 -6.17 -3.68 4.83
C VAL A 67 -4.80 -3.02 4.77
N ILE A 68 -4.78 -1.70 4.97
CA ILE A 68 -3.58 -0.90 4.86
C ILE A 68 -3.08 -0.58 6.28
N PRO A 69 -1.82 -0.90 6.61
CA PRO A 69 -1.17 -0.45 7.84
C PRO A 69 -1.23 1.08 7.97
N MET A 70 -1.34 1.61 9.19
CA MET A 70 -1.46 3.05 9.40
C MET A 70 -0.24 3.84 8.89
N ASP A 71 0.96 3.27 8.98
CA ASP A 71 2.22 3.81 8.47
C ASP A 71 2.31 3.78 6.93
N GLY A 72 1.52 2.93 6.27
CA GLY A 72 1.39 2.87 4.81
C GLY A 72 0.37 3.86 4.23
N LEU A 73 -0.39 4.59 5.06
CA LEU A 73 -1.40 5.55 4.61
C LEU A 73 -0.80 6.93 4.32
N GLU A 74 -1.31 7.58 3.28
CA GLU A 74 -1.03 8.99 3.03
C GLU A 74 -1.56 9.84 4.19
N LYS A 75 -0.77 10.83 4.63
CA LYS A 75 -1.12 11.70 5.76
C LYS A 75 -2.49 12.39 5.60
N SER A 76 -2.82 12.82 4.38
CA SER A 76 -4.11 13.45 4.07
C SER A 76 -5.26 12.46 4.23
N VAL A 77 -5.13 11.22 3.72
CA VAL A 77 -6.12 10.16 3.93
C VAL A 77 -6.29 9.86 5.41
N PHE A 78 -5.17 9.67 6.14
CA PHE A 78 -5.21 9.41 7.58
C PHE A 78 -5.99 10.49 8.32
N THR A 79 -5.68 11.76 8.07
CA THR A 79 -6.35 12.90 8.71
C THR A 79 -7.85 12.92 8.41
N ALA A 80 -8.24 12.57 7.18
CA ALA A 80 -9.63 12.57 6.75
C ALA A 80 -10.46 11.43 7.39
N ILE A 81 -9.83 10.27 7.68
CA ILE A 81 -10.52 9.09 8.21
C ILE A 81 -10.37 8.91 9.72
N ASP A 82 -9.36 9.51 10.36
CA ASP A 82 -9.08 9.37 11.80
C ASP A 82 -10.33 9.58 12.68
N PRO A 83 -11.12 10.66 12.52
CA PRO A 83 -12.29 10.90 13.36
C PRO A 83 -13.51 10.01 13.03
N LEU A 84 -13.44 9.21 11.96
CA LEU A 84 -14.58 8.42 11.47
C LEU A 84 -14.70 7.08 12.18
N LYS A 85 -15.93 6.59 12.27
CA LYS A 85 -16.25 5.20 12.60
C LYS A 85 -16.33 4.34 11.33
N PRO A 86 -16.10 3.01 11.42
CA PRO A 86 -16.36 2.12 10.31
C PRO A 86 -17.79 2.30 9.77
N GLY A 87 -17.94 2.42 8.45
CA GLY A 87 -19.20 2.74 7.79
C GLY A 87 -19.39 4.22 7.46
N GLU A 88 -18.52 5.13 7.92
CA GLU A 88 -18.65 6.58 7.70
C GLU A 88 -17.79 7.11 6.56
N TYR A 89 -18.16 8.29 6.06
CA TYR A 89 -17.50 9.01 4.97
C TYR A 89 -16.82 10.28 5.47
N SER A 90 -15.63 10.57 4.97
CA SER A 90 -15.01 11.88 5.19
C SER A 90 -15.78 12.96 4.44
N LYS A 91 -15.59 14.22 4.82
CA LYS A 91 -16.07 15.33 4.00
C LYS A 91 -15.25 15.40 2.69
N PRO A 92 -15.84 15.92 1.60
CA PRO A 92 -15.09 16.30 0.41
C PRO A 92 -13.97 17.28 0.74
N GLU A 93 -12.75 16.95 0.31
CA GLU A 93 -11.56 17.76 0.52
C GLU A 93 -10.75 17.87 -0.76
N GLN A 94 -10.03 18.99 -0.91
CA GLN A 94 -9.03 19.12 -1.95
C GLN A 94 -7.79 18.32 -1.54
N PHE A 95 -7.20 17.61 -2.49
CA PHE A 95 -5.94 16.90 -2.30
C PHE A 95 -4.98 17.18 -3.45
N THR A 96 -3.71 16.90 -3.22
CA THR A 96 -2.67 16.87 -4.25
C THR A 96 -2.14 15.45 -4.32
N ASP A 97 -2.13 14.87 -5.52
CA ASP A 97 -1.64 13.51 -5.72
C ASP A 97 -0.10 13.46 -5.80
N LYS A 98 0.44 12.25 -5.93
CA LYS A 98 1.90 12.03 -6.03
C LYS A 98 2.52 12.63 -7.30
N MET A 99 1.73 12.87 -8.34
CA MET A 99 2.16 13.50 -9.59
C MET A 99 2.09 15.04 -9.50
N GLY A 100 1.54 15.59 -8.43
CA GLY A 100 1.35 17.02 -8.20
C GLY A 100 0.04 17.58 -8.80
N ASP A 101 -0.87 16.71 -9.24
CA ASP A 101 -2.21 17.12 -9.70
C ASP A 101 -3.10 17.47 -8.51
N VAL A 102 -3.85 18.55 -8.67
CA VAL A 102 -4.84 18.99 -7.67
C VAL A 102 -6.20 18.43 -8.04
N GLY A 103 -6.84 17.76 -7.09
CA GLY A 103 -8.16 17.17 -7.25
C GLY A 103 -9.00 17.31 -5.99
N TYR A 104 -10.20 16.74 -6.03
CA TYR A 104 -11.08 16.63 -4.87
C TYR A 104 -11.45 15.16 -4.65
N ARG A 105 -11.53 14.74 -3.38
CA ARG A 105 -11.97 13.39 -3.01
C ARG A 105 -12.72 13.41 -1.69
N PHE A 106 -13.47 12.36 -1.42
CA PHE A 106 -13.90 11.99 -0.08
C PHE A 106 -13.63 10.50 0.12
N ASN A 107 -13.38 10.10 1.35
CA ASN A 107 -12.91 8.76 1.70
C ASN A 107 -14.02 7.99 2.41
N TYR A 108 -14.04 6.67 2.24
CA TYR A 108 -14.95 5.77 2.97
C TYR A 108 -14.15 4.87 3.91
N LEU A 109 -14.40 4.98 5.22
CA LEU A 109 -13.79 4.09 6.20
C LEU A 109 -14.63 2.81 6.30
N LYS A 110 -14.32 1.81 5.48
CA LYS A 110 -15.08 0.55 5.47
C LYS A 110 -14.90 -0.27 6.74
N THR A 111 -13.65 -0.48 7.15
CA THR A 111 -13.28 -1.23 8.36
C THR A 111 -12.07 -0.58 9.03
N ARG A 112 -11.95 -0.76 10.35
CA ARG A 112 -10.78 -0.37 11.14
C ARG A 112 -10.45 -1.51 12.08
N ILE A 113 -9.20 -1.95 12.05
CA ILE A 113 -8.67 -2.93 13.00
C ILE A 113 -7.90 -2.14 14.05
N PRO A 114 -8.30 -2.19 15.34
CA PRO A 114 -7.59 -1.47 16.40
C PRO A 114 -6.21 -2.10 16.67
N PRO A 115 -5.27 -1.37 17.29
CA PRO A 115 -4.02 -1.93 17.75
C PRO A 115 -4.26 -3.12 18.68
N HIS A 116 -3.69 -4.27 18.37
CA HIS A 116 -3.82 -5.52 19.12
C HIS A 116 -2.50 -6.28 19.14
N LYS A 117 -2.39 -7.28 20.03
CA LYS A 117 -1.28 -8.24 19.97
C LYS A 117 -1.57 -9.21 18.84
N ALA A 118 -0.54 -9.49 18.03
CA ALA A 118 -0.68 -10.37 16.88
C ALA A 118 -1.32 -11.71 17.26
N ASN A 119 -2.35 -12.12 16.53
CA ASN A 119 -3.07 -13.36 16.78
C ASN A 119 -3.44 -14.08 15.47
N LEU A 120 -3.70 -15.39 15.56
CA LEU A 120 -3.97 -16.20 14.38
C LEU A 120 -5.36 -15.93 13.77
N ASP A 121 -6.29 -15.33 14.50
CA ASP A 121 -7.64 -15.07 13.99
C ASP A 121 -7.64 -13.85 13.05
N GLU A 122 -6.93 -12.79 13.42
CA GLU A 122 -6.87 -11.53 12.67
C GLU A 122 -5.66 -11.45 11.72
N ASP A 123 -4.51 -12.03 12.10
CA ASP A 123 -3.23 -11.85 11.39
C ASP A 123 -2.71 -13.12 10.70
N PHE A 124 -3.56 -14.15 10.51
CA PHE A 124 -3.13 -15.43 9.94
C PHE A 124 -2.24 -15.28 8.71
N THR A 125 -2.65 -14.45 7.75
CA THR A 125 -1.92 -14.22 6.49
C THR A 125 -0.51 -13.67 6.75
N LYS A 126 -0.40 -12.64 7.61
CA LYS A 126 0.89 -12.00 7.93
C LYS A 126 1.80 -12.94 8.70
N ILE A 127 1.25 -13.68 9.67
CA ILE A 127 1.99 -14.68 10.45
C ILE A 127 2.46 -15.82 9.55
N LYS A 128 1.60 -16.30 8.64
CA LYS A 128 1.95 -17.34 7.67
C LYS A 128 3.08 -16.89 6.75
N GLU A 129 3.03 -15.67 6.21
CA GLU A 129 4.09 -15.11 5.38
C GLU A 129 5.43 -15.04 6.14
N ALA A 130 5.41 -14.52 7.37
CA ALA A 130 6.60 -14.46 8.22
C ALA A 130 7.18 -15.86 8.53
N ALA A 131 6.31 -16.83 8.83
CA ALA A 131 6.72 -18.21 9.11
C ALA A 131 7.30 -18.91 7.86
N VAL A 132 6.72 -18.67 6.68
CA VAL A 132 7.24 -19.19 5.40
C VAL A 132 8.61 -18.59 5.12
N GLN A 133 8.78 -17.27 5.32
CA GLN A 133 10.06 -16.60 5.12
C GLN A 133 11.14 -17.13 6.08
N ASP A 134 10.82 -17.27 7.37
CA ASP A 134 11.73 -17.83 8.37
C ASP A 134 12.14 -19.27 8.01
N LYS A 135 11.18 -20.14 7.66
CA LYS A 135 11.49 -21.52 7.24
C LYS A 135 12.35 -21.57 5.98
N THR A 136 12.08 -20.69 5.01
CA THR A 136 12.86 -20.57 3.79
C THR A 136 14.30 -20.16 4.11
N ASN A 137 14.48 -19.15 4.96
CA ASN A 137 15.78 -18.68 5.41
C ASN A 137 16.56 -19.79 6.12
N ARG A 138 15.93 -20.52 7.04
CA ARG A 138 16.57 -21.65 7.76
C ARG A 138 17.05 -22.74 6.79
N ASN A 139 16.21 -23.13 5.84
CA ASN A 139 16.57 -24.12 4.83
C ASN A 139 17.68 -23.62 3.91
N LEU A 140 17.63 -22.35 3.51
CA LEU A 140 18.65 -21.73 2.67
C LEU A 140 20.00 -21.65 3.40
N SER A 141 20.01 -21.24 4.67
CA SER A 141 21.21 -21.24 5.51
C SER A 141 21.82 -22.64 5.62
N LYS A 142 21.00 -23.66 5.90
CA LYS A 142 21.47 -25.05 5.95
C LYS A 142 22.05 -25.51 4.60
N TRP A 143 21.36 -25.19 3.51
CA TRP A 143 21.83 -25.51 2.17
C TRP A 143 23.17 -24.83 1.86
N PHE A 144 23.34 -23.56 2.25
CA PHE A 144 24.63 -22.85 2.12
C PHE A 144 25.74 -23.54 2.93
N ASP A 145 25.48 -23.88 4.18
CA ASP A 145 26.46 -24.55 5.05
C ASP A 145 26.87 -25.93 4.50
N ASP A 146 25.94 -26.66 3.89
CA ASP A 146 26.24 -27.96 3.27
C ASP A 146 27.00 -27.80 1.94
N LYS A 147 26.67 -26.78 1.14
CA LYS A 147 27.40 -26.49 -0.11
C LYS A 147 28.80 -25.98 0.13
N LEU A 148 29.03 -25.19 1.18
CA LEU A 148 30.35 -24.74 1.60
C LEU A 148 31.31 -25.91 1.82
N LYS A 149 30.85 -27.04 2.36
CA LYS A 149 31.70 -28.22 2.64
C LYS A 149 32.17 -28.96 1.39
N THR A 150 31.49 -28.78 0.25
CA THR A 150 31.69 -29.56 -0.98
C THR A 150 32.18 -28.73 -2.15
N THR A 151 32.26 -27.41 -1.97
CA THR A 151 32.63 -26.45 -3.00
C THR A 151 34.04 -25.96 -2.73
N TYR A 152 34.93 -26.06 -3.71
CA TYR A 152 36.26 -25.47 -3.61
C TYR A 152 36.17 -23.94 -3.66
N ILE A 153 36.74 -23.26 -2.66
CA ILE A 153 36.73 -21.80 -2.55
C ILE A 153 38.15 -21.32 -2.28
N ASN A 154 38.70 -20.52 -3.20
CA ASN A 154 39.99 -19.88 -3.02
C ASN A 154 39.78 -18.38 -2.79
N ILE A 155 40.31 -17.85 -1.68
CA ILE A 155 40.20 -16.44 -1.30
C ILE A 155 41.61 -15.85 -1.29
N SER A 156 41.84 -14.78 -2.05
CA SER A 156 43.14 -14.09 -2.06
C SER A 156 43.53 -13.62 -0.65
N ASP A 157 44.82 -13.71 -0.34
CA ASP A 157 45.38 -13.34 0.96
C ASP A 157 45.13 -11.86 1.33
N ASP A 158 44.94 -10.99 0.33
CA ASP A 158 44.58 -9.59 0.50
C ASP A 158 43.27 -9.40 1.30
N PHE A 159 42.40 -10.41 1.32
CA PHE A 159 41.12 -10.39 2.03
C PHE A 159 41.13 -11.22 3.33
N GLY A 160 42.30 -11.71 3.75
CA GLY A 160 42.46 -12.65 4.86
C GLY A 160 42.03 -12.15 6.24
N GLN A 161 41.96 -10.84 6.45
CA GLN A 161 41.54 -10.21 7.72
C GLN A 161 40.05 -9.84 7.76
N SER A 162 39.31 -10.03 6.67
CA SER A 162 37.90 -9.63 6.61
C SER A 162 37.02 -10.59 7.43
N GLU A 163 36.34 -10.07 8.45
CA GLU A 163 35.53 -10.89 9.37
C GLU A 163 34.38 -11.61 8.65
N GLY A 164 33.80 -10.98 7.62
CA GLY A 164 32.70 -11.54 6.83
C GLY A 164 33.09 -12.76 5.98
N LEU A 165 34.39 -12.93 5.68
CA LEU A 165 34.89 -14.06 4.87
C LEU A 165 35.39 -15.23 5.71
N LYS A 166 35.52 -15.08 7.04
CA LYS A 166 35.98 -16.15 7.94
C LYS A 166 35.19 -17.45 7.77
N LYS A 167 33.88 -17.37 7.50
CA LYS A 167 33.03 -18.56 7.28
C LYS A 167 33.29 -19.30 5.96
N TRP A 168 33.86 -18.62 4.97
CA TRP A 168 34.11 -19.15 3.62
C TRP A 168 35.56 -19.62 3.44
N LYS A 169 36.45 -19.31 4.38
CA LYS A 169 37.88 -19.69 4.37
C LYS A 169 38.14 -21.10 4.94
N LYS A 170 37.10 -21.88 5.22
CA LYS A 170 37.25 -23.21 5.84
C LYS A 170 37.58 -24.29 4.79
N GLN A 171 38.81 -24.79 4.94
CA GLN A 171 39.55 -25.86 4.24
C GLN A 171 40.09 -25.51 2.87
#